data_AF-A0A919K2A8-F1
#
_entry.id   AF-A0A919K2A8-F1
#
_cell.length_a   1.000
_cell.length_b   1.000
_cell.length_c   1.000
_cell.angle_alpha   90.00
_cell.angle_beta   90.00
_cell.angle_gamma   90.00
#
_symmetry.space_group_name_H-M   'P 1'
#
loop_
_entity.id
_entity.type
_entity.pdbx_description
1 polymer ?
#
loop_
_entity_poly.entity_id
_entity_poly.type
_entity_poly.pdbx_seq_one_letter_code
_entity_poly.pdbx_strand_id
1 'polypeptide(L)'
;MLPDLTEFHPHRTVQDASFEGVPVPGLRADFFRRDENGRTASVGRYSMGGRDLLLAWGYVDEEHCRHNAVRDPSGGWHPATNGCPDVELIRDGRDVVGLAVRAPTGEWVR
;
A
#
# COMPACT_ATOMS: atom_id res chain seq x y z
N MET A 1 2.41 3.78 -14.40
CA MET A 1 1.37 4.83 -14.23
C MET A 1 0.66 4.57 -12.92
N LEU A 2 0.29 5.62 -12.17
CA LEU A 2 -0.51 5.46 -10.96
C LEU A 2 -1.97 5.15 -11.31
N PRO A 3 -2.68 4.32 -10.53
CA PRO A 3 -4.10 4.10 -10.75
C PRO A 3 -4.91 5.37 -10.40
N ASP A 4 -5.85 5.74 -11.25
CA ASP A 4 -6.87 6.73 -10.91
C ASP A 4 -7.97 6.04 -10.08
N LEU A 5 -7.99 6.33 -8.77
CA LEU A 5 -8.94 5.71 -7.85
C LEU A 5 -10.40 6.11 -8.12
N THR A 6 -10.66 7.17 -8.88
CA THR A 6 -12.04 7.56 -9.25
C THR A 6 -12.70 6.58 -10.21
N GLU A 7 -11.88 5.76 -10.91
CA GLU A 7 -12.37 4.69 -11.78
C GLU A 7 -12.71 3.40 -11.00
N PHE A 8 -12.41 3.34 -9.71
CA PHE A 8 -12.63 2.17 -8.86
C PHE A 8 -13.75 2.41 -7.86
N HIS A 9 -14.42 1.33 -7.44
CA HIS A 9 -15.34 1.38 -6.31
C HIS A 9 -14.65 0.96 -5.01
N PRO A 10 -14.97 1.58 -3.87
CA PRO A 10 -14.52 1.10 -2.56
C PRO A 10 -15.02 -0.33 -2.34
N HIS A 11 -14.13 -1.22 -1.90
CA HIS A 11 -14.45 -2.61 -1.64
C HIS A 11 -14.45 -2.93 -0.14
N ARG A 12 -13.36 -2.58 0.57
CA ARG A 12 -13.24 -2.79 2.02
C ARG A 12 -12.20 -1.86 2.62
N THR A 13 -12.35 -1.56 3.91
CA THR A 13 -11.36 -0.86 4.72
C THR A 13 -10.98 -1.75 5.90
N VAL A 14 -9.68 -1.83 6.21
CA VAL A 14 -9.14 -2.55 7.37
C VAL A 14 -8.38 -1.54 8.22
N GLN A 15 -8.79 -1.41 9.49
CA GLN A 15 -8.04 -0.68 10.51
C GLN A 15 -7.03 -1.62 11.17
N ASP A 16 -5.92 -1.06 11.66
CA ASP A 16 -4.80 -1.81 12.25
C ASP A 16 -4.38 -2.99 11.37
N ALA A 17 -4.24 -2.74 10.07
CA ALA A 17 -3.94 -3.76 9.08
C ALA A 17 -2.63 -4.48 9.43
N SER A 18 -2.60 -5.78 9.14
CA SER A 18 -1.44 -6.62 9.44
C SER A 18 -0.44 -6.64 8.30
N PHE A 19 0.85 -6.72 8.65
CA PHE A 19 1.94 -7.08 7.74
C PHE A 19 2.55 -8.40 8.20
N GLU A 20 2.66 -9.38 7.29
CA GLU A 20 3.14 -10.74 7.61
C GLU A 20 2.47 -11.38 8.84
N GLY A 21 1.16 -11.14 9.00
CA GLY A 21 0.37 -11.66 10.13
C GLY A 21 0.53 -10.87 11.43
N VAL A 22 1.38 -9.85 11.48
CA VAL A 22 1.56 -8.97 12.64
C VAL A 22 0.72 -7.70 12.47
N PRO A 23 -0.25 -7.42 13.36
CA PRO A 23 -1.01 -6.17 13.33
C PRO A 23 -0.08 -4.96 13.45
N VAL A 24 -0.34 -3.91 12.66
CA VAL A 24 0.38 -2.65 12.72
C VAL A 24 -0.58 -1.56 13.23
N PRO A 25 -0.52 -1.19 14.51
CA PRO A 25 -1.41 -0.17 15.07
C PRO A 25 -1.36 1.14 14.28
N GLY A 26 -2.52 1.68 13.93
CA GLY A 26 -2.67 2.92 13.16
C GLY A 26 -2.49 2.76 11.65
N LEU A 27 -2.17 1.56 11.13
CA LEU A 27 -2.14 1.30 9.70
C LEU A 27 -3.56 1.08 9.17
N ARG A 28 -4.02 1.97 8.32
CA ARG A 28 -5.29 1.84 7.60
C ARG A 28 -5.02 1.38 6.17
N ALA A 29 -5.67 0.28 5.77
CA ALA A 29 -5.65 -0.23 4.40
C ALA A 29 -7.05 -0.09 3.77
N ASP A 30 -7.17 0.76 2.75
CA ASP A 30 -8.37 0.88 1.92
C ASP A 30 -8.17 0.11 0.61
N PHE A 31 -9.10 -0.77 0.28
CA PHE A 31 -9.05 -1.58 -0.93
C PHE A 31 -10.16 -1.16 -1.89
N PHE A 32 -9.79 -0.98 -3.15
CA PHE A 32 -10.65 -0.57 -4.24
C PHE A 32 -10.63 -1.61 -5.34
N ARG A 33 -11.74 -1.78 -6.05
CA ARG A 33 -11.86 -2.75 -7.15
C ARG A 33 -12.53 -2.16 -8.37
N ARG A 34 -12.24 -2.76 -9.52
CA ARG A 34 -12.88 -2.46 -10.80
C ARG A 34 -12.83 -3.70 -11.69
N ASP A 35 -13.89 -3.95 -12.45
CA ASP A 35 -13.86 -4.97 -13.49
C ASP A 35 -13.13 -4.45 -14.74
N GLU A 36 -12.21 -5.25 -15.27
CA GLU A 36 -11.37 -4.91 -16.40
C GLU A 36 -11.13 -6.16 -17.25
N ASN A 37 -11.69 -6.19 -18.46
CA ASN A 37 -11.49 -7.28 -19.43
C ASN A 37 -11.75 -8.69 -18.86
N GLY A 38 -12.78 -8.85 -18.03
CA GLY A 38 -13.13 -10.12 -17.41
C GLY A 38 -12.28 -10.51 -16.19
N ARG A 39 -11.39 -9.62 -15.74
CA ARG A 39 -10.64 -9.73 -14.48
C ARG A 39 -11.06 -8.63 -13.52
N THR A 40 -10.75 -8.80 -12.24
CA THR A 40 -10.98 -7.76 -11.23
C THR A 40 -9.66 -7.09 -10.88
N ALA A 41 -9.45 -5.87 -11.35
CA ALA A 41 -8.36 -5.02 -10.92
C ALA A 41 -8.58 -4.60 -9.45
N SER A 42 -7.50 -4.54 -8.68
CA SER A 42 -7.55 -4.19 -7.25
C SER A 42 -6.41 -3.25 -6.90
N VAL A 43 -6.72 -2.23 -6.08
CA VAL A 43 -5.74 -1.27 -5.54
C VAL A 43 -5.88 -1.25 -4.02
N GLY A 44 -4.76 -1.43 -3.31
CA GLY A 44 -4.62 -1.16 -1.88
C GLY A 44 -3.96 0.19 -1.65
N ARG A 45 -4.61 1.06 -0.88
CA ARG A 45 -4.06 2.32 -0.38
C ARG A 45 -3.78 2.18 1.11
N TYR A 46 -2.54 2.38 1.49
CA TYR A 46 -2.09 2.25 2.87
C TYR A 46 -1.75 3.61 3.43
N SER A 47 -2.32 3.93 4.59
CA SER A 47 -2.14 5.21 5.27
C SER A 47 -1.90 5.01 6.76
N MET A 48 -1.12 5.92 7.35
CA MET A 48 -0.79 5.92 8.78
C MET A 48 -0.65 7.36 9.24
N GLY A 49 -1.16 7.68 10.44
CA GLY A 49 -1.12 9.05 10.97
C GLY A 49 -1.80 10.08 10.06
N GLY A 50 -2.82 9.66 9.30
CA GLY A 50 -3.52 10.51 8.32
C GLY A 50 -2.77 10.79 7.02
N ARG A 51 -1.63 10.15 6.78
CA ARG A 51 -0.80 10.31 5.57
C ARG A 51 -0.76 9.01 4.79
N ASP A 52 -0.81 9.12 3.46
CA ASP A 52 -0.58 7.95 2.60
C ASP A 52 0.89 7.53 2.67
N LEU A 53 1.13 6.23 2.71
CA LEU A 53 2.47 5.63 2.64
C LEU A 53 2.71 5.00 1.27
N LEU A 54 1.78 4.18 0.80
CA LEU A 54 1.92 3.46 -0.47
C LEU A 54 0.59 3.15 -1.16
N LEU A 55 0.68 2.95 -2.47
CA LEU A 55 -0.29 2.23 -3.29
C LEU A 55 0.33 0.92 -3.75
N ALA A 56 -0.44 -0.15 -3.75
CA ALA A 56 -0.07 -1.41 -4.39
C ALA A 56 -1.27 -1.92 -5.20
N TRP A 57 -1.05 -2.36 -6.43
CA TRP A 57 -2.12 -2.78 -7.32
C TRP A 57 -1.73 -3.91 -8.26
N GLY A 58 -2.76 -4.55 -8.79
CA GLY A 58 -2.69 -5.70 -9.68
C GLY A 58 -4.10 -6.24 -9.89
N TYR A 59 -4.23 -7.54 -10.03
CA TYR A 59 -5.53 -8.21 -10.14
C TYR A 59 -5.76 -9.16 -8.97
N VAL A 60 -7.03 -9.39 -8.60
CA VAL A 60 -7.41 -10.23 -7.46
C VAL A 60 -7.00 -11.70 -7.64
N ASP A 61 -6.82 -12.14 -8.88
CA ASP A 61 -6.38 -13.49 -9.24
C ASP A 61 -4.84 -13.66 -9.24
N GLU A 62 -4.08 -12.61 -8.91
CA GLU A 62 -2.62 -12.65 -8.79
C GLU A 62 -2.19 -12.86 -7.33
N GLU A 63 -1.17 -13.71 -7.11
CA GLU A 63 -0.61 -13.98 -5.77
C GLU A 63 0.11 -12.74 -5.19
N HIS A 64 0.69 -11.92 -6.06
CA HIS A 64 1.50 -10.78 -5.69
C HIS A 64 1.02 -9.51 -6.38
N CYS A 65 1.30 -8.37 -5.74
CA CYS A 65 1.04 -7.07 -6.35
C CYS A 65 1.87 -6.96 -7.63
N ARG A 66 1.24 -6.49 -8.71
CA ARG A 66 1.91 -6.29 -9.99
C ARG A 66 2.75 -5.03 -9.99
N HIS A 67 2.29 -4.01 -9.29
CA HIS A 67 2.93 -2.71 -9.18
C HIS A 67 2.73 -2.08 -7.81
N ASN A 68 3.60 -1.14 -7.47
CA ASN A 68 3.46 -0.29 -6.30
C ASN A 68 3.98 1.13 -6.55
N ALA A 69 3.62 2.07 -5.67
CA ALA A 69 4.17 3.41 -5.62
C ALA A 69 4.19 3.89 -4.18
N VAL A 70 5.28 4.56 -3.78
CA VAL A 70 5.48 5.07 -2.42
C VAL A 70 5.25 6.58 -2.40
N ARG A 71 4.59 7.08 -1.36
CA ARG A 71 4.36 8.50 -1.15
C ARG A 71 5.67 9.18 -0.78
N ASP A 72 6.02 10.25 -1.47
CA ASP A 72 7.20 11.03 -1.11
C ASP A 72 6.87 11.92 0.12
N PRO A 73 7.73 11.96 1.16
CA PRO A 73 7.50 12.79 2.35
C PRO A 73 7.33 14.29 2.05
N SER A 74 8.01 14.79 1.01
CA SER A 74 7.92 16.18 0.53
C SER A 74 6.65 16.46 -0.28
N GLY A 75 5.93 15.41 -0.69
CA GLY A 75 4.66 15.48 -1.40
C GLY A 75 4.66 14.75 -2.74
N GLY A 76 3.47 14.39 -3.23
CA GLY A 76 3.34 13.59 -4.44
C GLY A 76 3.71 12.13 -4.25
N TRP A 77 3.87 11.42 -5.37
CA TRP A 77 4.15 9.99 -5.42
C TRP A 77 5.46 9.76 -6.18
N HIS A 78 6.28 8.85 -5.69
CA HIS A 78 7.37 8.32 -6.50
C HIS A 78 6.82 7.57 -7.73
N PRO A 79 7.63 7.41 -8.80
CA PRO A 79 7.24 6.61 -9.95
C PRO A 79 6.84 5.19 -9.54
N ALA A 80 5.85 4.66 -10.26
CA ALA A 80 5.41 3.28 -10.08
C ALA A 80 6.56 2.29 -10.36
N THR A 81 6.70 1.28 -9.51
CA THR A 81 7.65 0.17 -9.68
C THR A 81 6.89 -1.15 -9.87
N ASN A 82 7.58 -2.16 -10.40
CA ASN A 82 7.02 -3.50 -10.59
C ASN A 82 7.16 -4.31 -9.29
N GLY A 83 6.18 -5.17 -9.03
CA GLY A 83 6.15 -6.08 -7.89
C GLY A 83 5.55 -5.46 -6.62
N CYS A 84 5.64 -6.23 -5.53
CA CYS A 84 5.29 -5.78 -4.19
C CYS A 84 6.29 -4.73 -3.67
N PRO A 85 5.84 -3.80 -2.79
CA PRO A 85 6.74 -2.90 -2.10
C PRO A 85 7.66 -3.67 -1.13
N ASP A 86 8.89 -3.17 -0.94
CA ASP A 86 9.72 -3.59 0.20
C ASP A 86 9.24 -2.85 1.45
N VAL A 87 8.95 -3.60 2.51
CA VAL A 87 8.30 -3.09 3.72
C VAL A 87 9.00 -3.66 4.96
N GLU A 88 9.22 -2.80 5.95
CA GLU A 88 9.78 -3.18 7.26
C GLU A 88 8.87 -2.71 8.40
N LEU A 89 8.79 -3.51 9.47
CA LEU A 89 8.10 -3.14 10.69
C LEU A 89 9.00 -2.24 11.55
N ILE A 90 8.46 -1.10 11.98
CA ILE A 90 9.10 -0.26 12.98
C ILE A 90 8.71 -0.78 14.36
N ARG A 91 9.71 -1.03 15.22
CA ARG A 91 9.51 -1.61 16.55
C ARG A 91 10.10 -0.73 17.65
N ASP A 92 9.39 -0.64 18.76
CA ASP A 92 9.91 -0.16 20.04
C ASP A 92 9.93 -1.33 21.03
N GLY A 93 11.13 -1.86 21.30
CA GLY A 93 11.29 -3.13 22.01
C GLY A 93 10.60 -4.28 21.28
N ARG A 94 9.54 -4.83 21.88
CA ARG A 94 8.72 -5.92 21.29
C ARG A 94 7.51 -5.41 20.53
N ASP A 95 7.14 -4.16 20.73
CA ASP A 95 5.90 -3.59 20.22
C ASP A 95 6.09 -3.08 18.79
N VAL A 96 5.11 -3.34 17.93
CA VAL A 96 5.06 -2.74 16.59
C VAL A 96 4.44 -1.36 16.70
N VAL A 97 5.19 -0.35 16.25
CA VAL A 97 4.79 1.06 16.34
C VAL A 97 4.58 1.72 14.99
N GLY A 98 4.89 1.01 13.89
CA GLY A 98 4.66 1.53 12.56
C GLY A 98 5.22 0.67 11.44
N LEU A 99 5.29 1.28 10.26
CA LEU A 99 5.70 0.67 9.02
C LEU A 99 6.69 1.59 8.31
N ALA A 100 7.75 1.03 7.73
CA ALA A 100 8.62 1.72 6.78
C ALA A 100 8.47 1.08 5.39
N VAL A 101 8.45 1.89 4.34
CA VAL A 101 8.34 1.41 2.95
C VAL A 101 9.51 1.95 2.15
N ARG A 102 10.18 1.09 1.37
CA ARG A 102 11.33 1.49 0.57
C ARG A 102 10.88 2.17 -0.72
N ALA A 103 11.25 3.43 -0.87
CA ALA A 103 11.06 4.18 -2.10
C ALA A 103 11.99 3.67 -3.22
N PRO A 104 11.68 3.98 -4.50
CA PRO A 104 12.54 3.60 -5.63
C PRO A 104 13.94 4.24 -5.59
N THR A 105 14.09 5.33 -4.83
CA THR A 105 15.38 5.99 -4.53
C THR A 105 16.26 5.16 -3.60
N GLY A 106 15.70 4.13 -2.95
CA GLY A 106 16.35 3.32 -1.92
C GLY A 106 16.14 3.85 -0.49
N GLU A 107 15.50 5.01 -0.32
CA GLU A 107 15.17 5.60 0.97
C GLU A 107 13.99 4.87 1.65
N TRP A 108 13.99 4.81 2.98
CA TRP A 108 12.88 4.26 3.77
C TRP A 108 11.94 5.38 4.25
N VAL A 109 10.72 5.38 3.73
CA VAL A 109 9.63 6.31 4.10
C VAL A 109 8.84 5.76 5.28
N ARG A 110 8.47 6.61 6.23
CA ARG A 110 7.79 6.28 7.49
C ARG A 110 6.62 7.23 7.75
#